data_AF-A0A921KQC9-F1
#
_entry.id   AF-A0A921KQC9-F1
#
_cell.length_a   1.000
_cell.length_b   1.000
_cell.length_c   1.000
_cell.angle_alpha   90.00
_cell.angle_beta   90.00
_cell.angle_gamma   90.00
#
_symmetry.space_group_name_H-M   'P 1'
#
loop_
_entity.id
_entity.type
_entity.pdbx_description
1 polymer ?
#
loop_
_entity_poly.entity_id
_entity_poly.type
_entity_poly.pdbx_seq_one_letter_code
_entity_poly.pdbx_strand_id
1 'polypeptide(L)' 'MTATARLQLDPPREGDLEDLHRIYSDARTWTHLTSGRFPDLTSTREALSGWLAD' A
#
# COMPACT_ATOMS: atom_id res chain seq x y z
N MET A 1 16.51 -3.48 -1.12
CA MET A 1 16.59 -2.37 -0.14
C MET A 1 17.18 -1.15 -0.83
N THR A 2 16.40 -0.08 -0.94
CA THR A 2 16.83 1.20 -1.53
C THR A 2 16.89 2.23 -0.41
N ALA A 3 17.98 3.00 -0.32
CA ALA A 3 18.19 3.91 0.80
C ALA A 3 18.67 5.28 0.34
N THR A 4 18.31 6.30 1.12
CA THR A 4 18.91 7.64 1.11
C THR A 4 19.57 7.88 2.47
N ALA A 5 20.21 9.04 2.66
CA ALA A 5 20.83 9.38 3.95
C ALA A 5 19.86 9.41 5.15
N ARG A 6 18.54 9.47 4.94
CA ARG A 6 17.53 9.61 6.01
C ARG A 6 16.39 8.61 5.96
N LEU A 7 16.19 7.92 4.84
CA LEU A 7 15.04 7.03 4.63
C LEU A 7 15.50 5.72 4.01
N GLN A 8 14.93 4.63 4.52
CA GLN A 8 15.07 3.29 3.97
C GLN A 8 13.72 2.84 3.42
N LEU A 9 13.78 2.17 2.27
CA LEU A 9 12.63 1.54 1.63
C LEU A 9 12.83 0.03 1.65
N ASP A 10 11.91 -0.62 2.34
CA ASP A 10 11.79 -2.07 2.45
C ASP A 10 10.54 -2.56 1.71
N PRO A 11 10.54 -3.79 1.19
CA PRO A 11 9.32 -4.41 0.69
C PRO A 11 8.25 -4.45 1.79
N PRO A 12 6.96 -4.26 1.44
CA PRO A 12 5.88 -4.41 2.40
C PRO A 12 5.81 -5.86 2.90
N ARG A 13 5.24 -6.04 4.09
CA ARG A 13 5.00 -7.36 4.72
C ARG A 13 3.55 -7.47 5.17
N GLU A 14 3.13 -8.69 5.50
CA GLU A 14 1.76 -8.99 5.94
C GLU A 14 1.29 -8.08 7.11
N GLY A 15 2.19 -7.76 8.03
CA GLY A 15 1.92 -6.90 9.18
C GLY A 15 1.58 -5.44 8.83
N ASP A 16 1.87 -4.99 7.61
CA ASP A 16 1.64 -3.61 7.18
C ASP A 16 0.24 -3.40 6.59
N LEU A 17 -0.58 -4.47 6.50
CA LEU A 17 -1.87 -4.47 5.80
C LEU A 17 -2.81 -3.34 6.26
N GLU A 18 -2.94 -3.11 7.57
CA GLU A 18 -3.85 -2.09 8.10
C GLU A 18 -3.38 -0.66 7.76
N ASP A 19 -2.08 -0.43 7.85
CA ASP A 19 -1.47 0.87 7.52
C ASP A 19 -1.56 1.15 6.01
N LEU A 20 -1.31 0.13 5.19
CA LEU A 20 -1.55 0.19 3.75
C LEU A 20 -3.02 0.49 3.46
N HIS A 21 -3.96 -0.19 4.11
CA HIS A 21 -5.38 0.05 3.89
C HIS A 21 -5.78 1.48 4.27
N ARG A 22 -5.23 2.03 5.37
CA ARG A 22 -5.49 3.42 5.77
C ARG A 22 -5.11 4.42 4.67
N ILE A 23 -3.98 4.20 4.00
CA ILE A 23 -3.51 5.06 2.91
C ILE A 23 -4.33 4.83 1.64
N TYR A 24 -4.48 3.57 1.22
CA TYR A 24 -5.10 3.19 -0.04
C TYR A 24 -6.63 3.37 -0.05
N SER A 25 -7.27 3.37 1.10
CA SER A 25 -8.69 3.68 1.24
C SER A 25 -8.98 5.18 1.43
N ASP A 26 -7.97 6.04 1.59
CA ASP A 26 -8.22 7.48 1.70
C ASP A 26 -8.38 8.11 0.31
N ALA A 27 -9.55 8.72 0.05
CA ALA A 27 -9.80 9.45 -1.19
C ALA A 27 -8.83 10.62 -1.40
N ARG A 28 -8.26 11.19 -0.33
CA ARG A 28 -7.25 12.26 -0.39
C ARG A 28 -5.91 11.78 -0.95
N THR A 29 -5.58 10.49 -0.82
CA THR A 29 -4.40 9.89 -1.45
C THR A 29 -4.56 9.83 -2.98
N TRP A 30 -5.80 9.68 -3.45
CA TRP A 30 -6.14 9.39 -4.84
C TRP A 30 -6.62 10.60 -5.64
N THR A 31 -6.31 11.82 -5.22
CA THR A 31 -6.72 13.05 -5.93
C THR A 31 -6.30 13.08 -7.41
N HIS A 32 -5.17 12.43 -7.73
CA HIS A 32 -4.62 12.36 -9.09
C HIS A 32 -5.02 11.10 -9.86
N LEU A 33 -5.58 10.09 -9.20
CA LEU A 33 -6.01 8.82 -9.80
C LEU A 33 -7.20 8.25 -9.01
N THR A 34 -8.38 8.82 -9.20
CA THR A 34 -9.57 8.53 -8.39
C THR A 34 -10.01 7.07 -8.44
N SER A 35 -9.74 6.35 -9.54
CA SER A 35 -10.07 4.93 -9.71
C SER A 35 -9.12 3.96 -9.00
N GLY A 36 -7.98 4.43 -8.45
CA GLY A 36 -6.99 3.57 -7.81
C GLY A 36 -7.32 3.15 -6.37
N ARG A 37 -8.39 3.72 -5.79
CA ARG A 37 -8.74 3.53 -4.38
C ARG A 37 -9.14 2.08 -4.06
N PHE A 38 -8.67 1.59 -2.92
CA PHE A 38 -9.09 0.30 -2.37
C PHE A 38 -10.27 0.52 -1.43
N PRO A 39 -11.50 0.10 -1.80
CA PRO A 39 -12.71 0.41 -1.03
C PRO A 39 -12.82 -0.38 0.27
N ASP A 40 -12.16 -1.53 0.35
CA ASP A 40 -12.21 -2.44 1.50
C ASP A 40 -10.86 -3.11 1.78
N LEU A 41 -10.78 -3.74 2.96
CA LEU A 41 -9.58 -4.41 3.43
C LEU A 41 -9.23 -5.63 2.57
N THR A 42 -10.22 -6.28 1.98
CA THR A 42 -10.04 -7.45 1.08
C THR A 42 -9.24 -7.05 -0.15
N SER A 43 -9.64 -5.97 -0.82
CA SER A 43 -8.94 -5.41 -1.98
C SER A 43 -7.47 -5.10 -1.66
N THR A 44 -7.21 -4.58 -0.47
CA THR A 44 -5.85 -4.27 0.00
C THR A 44 -5.04 -5.54 0.25
N ARG A 45 -5.66 -6.56 0.83
CA ARG A 45 -5.03 -7.87 1.08
C ARG A 45 -4.67 -8.58 -0.22
N GLU A 46 -5.54 -8.54 -1.22
CA GLU A 46 -5.29 -9.12 -2.54
C GLU A 46 -4.10 -8.44 -3.22
N ALA A 47 -4.05 -7.11 -3.21
CA ALA A 47 -2.93 -6.35 -3.73
C ALA A 47 -1.61 -6.69 -3.00
N LEU A 48 -1.62 -6.70 -1.66
CA LEU A 48 -0.44 -7.06 -0.87
C LEU A 48 0.02 -8.49 -1.15
N SER A 49 -0.91 -9.43 -1.31
CA SER A 49 -0.58 -10.83 -1.65
C SER A 49 0.08 -10.92 -3.03
N GLY A 50 -0.37 -10.12 -4.00
CA GLY A 50 0.27 -9.99 -5.31
C GLY A 50 1.70 -9.44 -5.20
N TRP A 51 1.91 -8.36 -4.43
CA TRP A 51 3.23 -7.76 -4.24
C TRP A 51 4.22 -8.68 -3.53
N LEU A 52 3.74 -9.55 -2.64
CA LEU A 52 4.58 -10.52 -1.93
C LEU A 52 4.97 -11.73 -2.80
N ALA A 53 4.25 -11.95 -3.91
CA ALA A 53 4.50 -13.06 -4.84
C ALA A 53 5.43 -12.68 -6.01
N ASP A 54 5.66 -11.38 -6.23
CA ASP A 54 6.59 -10.82 -7.24
C ASP A 54 8.04 -10.73 -6.71
#